data_AF-A0A482V2P0-F1
#
_entry.id   AF-A0A482V2P0-F1
#
_cell.length_a   1.000
_cell.length_b   1.000
_cell.length_c   1.000
_cell.angle_alpha   90.00
_cell.angle_beta   90.00
_cell.angle_gamma   90.00
#
_symmetry.space_group_name_H-M   'P 1'
#
loop_
_entity.id
_entity.type
_entity.pdbx_description
1 polymer ?
#
loop_
_entity_poly.entity_id
_entity_poly.type
_entity_poly.pdbx_seq_one_letter_code
_entity_poly.pdbx_strand_id
1 'polypeptide(L)'
;MGTCKACKDKRTWCTALLKHMTDCHRLATYLTQQAAGAEMVPGFIVKVVHTYCPRRYWMLLAMPKAMPICVPDKFLREIWLECCGHSSKFSVSSSTIKKSTLL
;
A
#
# COMPACT_ATOMS: atom_id res chain seq x y z
N MET A 1 0.30 -0.92 16.03
CA MET A 1 1.76 -0.90 15.83
C MET A 1 2.03 -1.41 14.43
N GLY A 2 2.80 -0.69 13.62
CA GLY A 2 3.17 -1.14 12.28
C GLY A 2 4.49 -1.90 12.28
N THR A 3 4.65 -2.80 11.31
CA THR A 3 5.85 -3.65 11.18
C THR A 3 6.39 -3.56 9.76
N CYS A 4 7.68 -3.32 9.61
CA CYS A 4 8.35 -3.38 8.31
C CYS A 4 8.42 -4.82 7.82
N LYS A 5 7.88 -5.12 6.64
CA LYS A 5 7.86 -6.50 6.13
C LYS A 5 9.26 -7.01 5.77
N ALA A 6 10.16 -6.12 5.39
CA ALA A 6 11.54 -6.42 4.98
C ALA A 6 12.47 -6.75 6.15
N CYS A 7 12.51 -5.94 7.20
CA CYS A 7 13.44 -6.11 8.32
C CYS A 7 12.79 -6.47 9.66
N LYS A 8 11.45 -6.52 9.72
CA LYS A 8 10.64 -6.83 10.92
C LYS A 8 10.69 -5.78 12.04
N ASP A 9 11.32 -4.62 11.81
CA ASP A 9 11.29 -3.47 12.72
C ASP A 9 9.84 -3.03 13.00
N LYS A 10 9.53 -2.79 14.27
CA LYS A 10 8.21 -2.45 14.78
C LYS A 10 8.18 -0.99 15.20
N ARG A 11 7.21 -0.23 14.69
CA ARG A 11 7.03 1.19 14.99
C ARG A 11 5.61 1.46 15.47
N THR A 12 5.50 2.20 16.57
CA THR A 12 4.20 2.55 17.15
C THR A 12 3.41 3.49 16.23
N TRP A 13 4.09 4.45 15.62
CA TRP A 13 3.48 5.53 14.85
C TRP A 13 3.67 5.35 13.34
N CYS A 14 2.65 5.72 12.56
CA CYS A 14 2.70 5.68 11.10
C CYS A 14 3.84 6.52 10.53
N THR A 15 4.09 7.71 11.09
CA THR A 15 5.19 8.60 10.67
C THR A 15 6.56 8.01 10.96
N ALA A 16 6.71 7.34 12.11
CA ALA A 16 7.94 6.63 12.44
C ALA A 16 8.19 5.45 11.50
N LEU A 17 7.15 4.70 11.13
CA LEU A 17 7.31 3.63 10.12
C LEU A 17 7.61 4.20 8.74
N LEU A 18 7.01 5.33 8.36
CA LEU A 18 7.28 5.98 7.07
C LEU A 18 8.75 6.40 6.97
N LYS A 19 9.28 7.07 8.00
CA LYS A 19 10.70 7.40 8.08
C LYS A 19 11.59 6.16 8.06
N HIS A 20 11.19 5.11 8.78
CA HIS A 20 11.92 3.86 8.71
C HIS A 20 11.94 3.29 7.28
N MET A 21 10.82 3.30 6.56
CA MET A 21 10.75 2.77 5.18
C MET A 21 11.67 3.52 4.22
N THR A 22 11.81 4.84 4.37
CA THR A 22 12.76 5.61 3.55
C THR A 22 14.21 5.28 3.86
N ASP A 23 14.51 4.93 5.11
CA ASP A 23 15.88 4.70 5.59
C ASP A 23 16.25 3.19 5.63
N CYS A 24 15.30 2.30 5.33
CA CYS A 24 15.47 0.85 5.48
C CYS A 24 16.29 0.25 4.33
N HIS A 25 17.56 -0.06 4.60
CA HIS A 25 18.46 -0.68 3.62
C HIS A 25 17.97 -2.04 3.08
N ARG A 26 17.09 -2.75 3.80
CA ARG A 26 16.53 -4.05 3.36
C ARG A 26 15.30 -3.91 2.47
N LEU A 27 14.69 -2.72 2.42
CA LEU A 27 13.42 -2.54 1.71
C LEU A 27 13.60 -2.67 0.20
N ALA A 28 14.66 -2.09 -0.36
CA ALA A 28 14.95 -2.21 -1.79
C ALA A 28 15.11 -3.69 -2.21
N THR A 29 15.94 -4.45 -1.50
CA THR A 29 16.13 -5.89 -1.75
C THR A 29 14.85 -6.69 -1.60
N TYR A 30 14.05 -6.40 -0.57
CA TYR A 30 12.76 -7.05 -0.36
C TYR A 30 11.82 -6.80 -1.55
N LEU A 31 11.75 -5.56 -2.04
CA LEU A 31 10.90 -5.19 -3.17
C LEU A 31 11.34 -5.87 -4.48
N THR A 32 12.64 -5.93 -4.76
CA THR A 32 13.15 -6.57 -5.99
C THR A 32 12.99 -8.09 -5.98
N GLN A 33 13.16 -8.75 -4.82
CA GLN A 33 12.92 -10.18 -4.67
C GLN A 33 11.46 -10.58 -4.93
N GLN A 34 10.50 -9.75 -4.50
CA GLN A 34 9.08 -10.01 -4.73
C GLN A 34 8.67 -9.85 -6.20
N ALA A 35 9.50 -9.20 -7.02
CA ALA A 35 9.21 -8.88 -8.41
C ALA A 35 10.00 -9.74 -9.42
N ALA A 36 10.50 -10.92 -9.00
CA ALA A 36 11.11 -11.94 -9.86
C ALA A 36 12.08 -11.42 -10.94
N GLY A 37 13.04 -10.56 -10.55
CA GLY A 37 14.04 -10.01 -11.47
C GLY A 37 13.63 -8.70 -12.16
N ALA A 38 12.53 -8.08 -11.74
CA ALA A 38 12.16 -6.75 -12.21
C ALA A 38 13.14 -5.67 -11.74
N GLU A 39 13.37 -4.71 -12.63
CA GLU A 39 14.12 -3.49 -12.34
C GLU A 39 13.40 -2.63 -11.29
N MET A 40 14.18 -1.88 -10.50
CA MET A 40 13.64 -0.87 -9.61
C MET A 40 12.98 0.25 -10.41
N VAL A 41 11.66 0.37 -10.29
CA VAL A 41 10.87 1.42 -10.95
C VAL A 41 10.49 2.53 -9.97
N PRO A 42 10.24 3.76 -10.45
CA PRO A 42 9.65 4.81 -9.63
C PRO A 42 8.34 4.34 -8.98
N GLY A 43 8.18 4.65 -7.69
CA GLY A 43 7.05 4.21 -6.89
C GLY A 43 6.59 5.23 -5.88
N PHE A 44 5.50 4.89 -5.20
CA PHE A 44 4.92 5.67 -4.11
C PHE A 44 4.90 4.86 -2.82
N ILE A 45 5.03 5.56 -1.70
CA ILE A 45 4.57 5.07 -0.41
C ILE A 45 3.17 5.65 -0.16
N VAL A 46 2.15 4.81 -0.26
CA VAL A 46 0.75 5.20 -0.05
C VAL A 46 0.36 4.91 1.39
N LYS A 47 -0.14 5.93 2.08
CA LYS A 47 -0.71 5.79 3.41
C LYS A 47 -2.21 5.47 3.31
N VAL A 48 -2.59 4.28 3.75
CA VAL A 48 -3.99 3.85 3.87
C VAL A 48 -4.43 4.02 5.31
N VAL A 49 -5.58 4.64 5.55
CA VAL A 49 -6.12 4.87 6.89
C VAL A 49 -7.61 4.58 6.96
N HIS A 50 -8.07 4.17 8.14
CA HIS A 50 -9.49 4.16 8.45
C HIS A 50 -10.01 5.60 8.64
N THR A 51 -11.12 5.94 7.99
CA THR A 51 -11.70 7.29 8.01
C THR A 51 -11.93 7.82 9.43
N TYR A 52 -12.54 7.02 10.30
CA TYR A 52 -12.92 7.44 11.65
C TYR A 52 -11.85 7.20 12.71
N CYS A 53 -10.82 6.41 12.42
CA CYS A 53 -9.81 6.00 13.40
C CYS A 53 -8.39 5.97 12.80
N PRO A 54 -7.95 7.05 12.13
CA PRO A 54 -6.74 7.05 11.30
C PRO A 54 -5.44 6.90 12.10
N ARG A 55 -5.48 7.18 13.41
CA ARG A 55 -4.33 7.00 14.31
C ARG A 55 -4.13 5.53 14.72
N ARG A 56 -5.20 4.75 14.74
CA ARG A 56 -5.18 3.34 15.19
C ARG A 56 -5.05 2.38 14.02
N TYR A 57 -5.85 2.60 12.98
CA TYR A 57 -5.92 1.71 11.82
C TYR A 57 -5.30 2.40 10.62
N TRP A 58 -4.05 2.04 10.34
CA TRP A 58 -3.27 2.56 9.23
C TRP A 58 -2.32 1.50 8.67
N MET A 59 -1.91 1.68 7.42
CA MET A 59 -0.86 0.90 6.76
C MET A 59 -0.14 1.76 5.73
N LEU A 60 1.12 1.40 5.47
CA LEU A 60 1.94 1.98 4.42
C LEU A 60 2.17 0.92 3.34
N LEU A 61 1.92 1.30 2.08
CA LEU A 61 2.08 0.45 0.92
C LEU A 61 3.15 1.03 0.01
N ALA A 62 4.22 0.29 -0.25
CA ALA A 62 5.16 0.62 -1.32
C ALA A 62 4.66 -0.02 -2.63
N MET A 63 4.44 0.78 -3.67
CA MET A 63 3.94 0.31 -4.96
C MET A 63 4.53 1.09 -6.15
N PRO A 64 4.72 0.46 -7.32
CA PRO A 64 5.06 1.14 -8.57
C PRO A 64 4.08 2.25 -8.94
N LYS A 65 4.58 3.34 -9.53
CA LYS A 65 3.76 4.47 -9.99
C LYS A 65 2.74 4.07 -11.06
N ALA A 66 3.10 3.12 -11.92
CA ALA A 66 2.25 2.65 -13.02
C ALA A 66 1.30 1.49 -12.61
N MET A 67 1.22 1.15 -11.32
CA MET A 67 0.36 0.06 -10.86
C MET A 67 -1.14 0.40 -11.09
N PRO A 68 -1.91 -0.48 -11.75
CA PRO A 68 -3.35 -0.29 -11.90
C PRO A 68 -4.07 -0.29 -10.54
N ILE A 69 -5.07 0.58 -10.36
CA ILE A 69 -5.82 0.72 -9.09
C ILE A 69 -6.53 -0.57 -8.64
N CYS A 70 -6.82 -1.50 -9.56
CA CYS A 70 -7.42 -2.78 -9.22
C CYS A 70 -6.51 -3.66 -8.37
N VAL A 71 -5.19 -3.46 -8.42
CA VAL A 71 -4.20 -4.21 -7.63
C VAL A 71 -4.27 -3.84 -6.14
N PRO A 72 -4.12 -2.56 -5.73
CA PRO A 72 -4.30 -2.19 -4.33
C PRO A 72 -5.73 -2.41 -3.84
N ASP A 73 -6.76 -2.29 -4.70
CA ASP A 73 -8.14 -2.67 -4.34
C ASP A 73 -8.24 -4.15 -3.94
N LYS A 74 -7.73 -5.05 -4.78
CA LYS A 74 -7.72 -6.49 -4.50
C LYS A 74 -6.94 -6.78 -3.23
N PHE A 75 -5.74 -6.22 -3.09
CA PHE A 75 -4.91 -6.39 -1.91
C PHE A 75 -5.64 -5.97 -0.62
N LEU A 76 -6.26 -4.78 -0.61
CA LEU A 76 -6.99 -4.30 0.57
C LEU A 76 -8.17 -5.20 0.95
N ARG A 77 -8.85 -5.80 -0.03
CA ARG A 77 -9.94 -6.77 0.22
C ARG A 77 -9.44 -8.08 0.81
N GLU A 78 -8.28 -8.55 0.38
CA GLU A 78 -7.71 -9.79 0.88
C GLU A 78 -7.24 -9.68 2.33
N ILE A 79 -6.82 -8.49 2.79
CA ILE A 79 -6.16 -8.36 4.09
C ILE A 79 -6.85 -7.45 5.11
N TRP A 80 -7.83 -6.64 4.70
CA TRP A 80 -8.38 -5.60 5.57
C TRP A 80 -9.90 -5.47 5.45
N LEU A 81 -10.43 -5.37 4.23
CA LEU A 81 -11.84 -5.07 4.04
C LEU A 81 -12.67 -6.35 4.15
N GLU A 82 -13.46 -6.48 5.20
CA GLU A 82 -14.35 -7.63 5.43
C GLU A 82 -15.61 -7.64 4.54
N CYS A 83 -15.72 -6.70 3.59
CA CYS A 83 -16.95 -6.56 2.81
C CYS A 83 -17.04 -7.61 1.69
N CYS A 84 -18.23 -8.21 1.58
CA CYS A 84 -18.61 -9.39 0.78
C CYS A 84 -18.56 -9.22 -0.76
N GLY A 85 -17.65 -8.41 -1.30
CA GLY A 85 -17.52 -8.19 -2.75
C GLY A 85 -18.19 -6.91 -3.29
N HIS A 86 -18.76 -6.04 -2.44
CA HIS A 86 -19.27 -4.74 -2.90
C HIS A 86 -18.13 -3.87 -3.48
N SER A 87 -18.32 -3.34 -4.68
CA SER A 87 -17.33 -2.57 -5.46
C SER A 87 -16.70 -1.39 -4.70
N SER A 88 -15.39 -1.19 -4.89
CA SER A 88 -14.66 -0.03 -4.36
C SER A 88 -14.81 1.15 -5.30
N LYS A 89 -14.81 2.36 -4.73
CA LYS A 89 -14.75 3.62 -5.47
C LYS A 89 -13.52 4.41 -5.02
N PHE A 90 -12.72 4.86 -5.98
CA PHE A 90 -11.56 5.70 -5.73
C PHE A 90 -11.77 7.07 -6.37
N SER A 91 -11.49 8.12 -5.60
CA SER A 91 -11.58 9.51 -6.05
C SER A 91 -10.24 10.20 -5.85
N VAL A 92 -9.73 10.81 -6.90
CA VAL A 92 -8.62 11.77 -6.85
C VAL A 92 -9.25 13.16 -6.92
N SER A 93 -8.67 14.16 -6.25
CA SER A 93 -9.20 15.52 -6.17
C SER A 93 -9.51 16.17 -7.53
N SER A 94 -8.99 15.63 -8.63
CA SER A 94 -9.28 16.05 -10.01
C SER A 94 -10.09 15.05 -10.86
N SER A 95 -10.38 13.81 -10.40
CA SER A 95 -11.12 12.80 -11.18
C SER A 95 -11.59 11.61 -10.35
N THR A 96 -12.81 11.13 -10.59
CA THR A 96 -13.30 9.83 -10.07
C THR A 96 -12.85 8.71 -11.00
N ILE A 97 -12.10 7.72 -10.49
CA ILE A 97 -11.65 6.56 -11.28
C ILE A 97 -12.66 5.43 -11.05
N LYS A 98 -13.40 5.06 -12.09
CA LYS A 98 -14.24 3.86 -12.08
C LYS A 98 -13.38 2.65 -12.48
N LYS A 99 -13.61 1.51 -11.81
CA LYS A 99 -13.01 0.23 -12.19
C LYS A 99 -13.53 -0.13 -13.59
N SER A 100 -12.65 -0.22 -14.59
CA SER A 100 -13.02 -0.75 -15.90
C SER A 100 -13.03 -2.27 -15.80
N THR A 101 -14.21 -2.88 -15.93
CA THR A 101 -14.36 -4.32 -16.05
C THR A 101 -14.04 -4.70 -17.49
N LEU A 102 -12.83 -5.18 -17.74
CA LEU A 102 -12.57 -5.96 -18.95
C LEU A 102 -13.16 -7.35 -18.70
N LEU A 103 -14.26 -7.63 -19.40
CA LEU A 103 -14.78 -8.97 -19.66
C LEU A 103 -13.93 -9.61 -20.76
#